data_AF-A0A935LLI8-F1
#
_entry.id   AF-A0A935LLI8-F1
#
_cell.length_a   1.000
_cell.length_b   1.000
_cell.length_c   1.000
_cell.angle_alpha   90.00
_cell.angle_beta   90.00
_cell.angle_gamma   90.00
#
_symmetry.space_group_name_H-M   'P 1'
#
loop_
_entity.id
_entity.type
_entity.pdbx_description
1 polymer ?
#
loop_
_entity_poly.entity_id
_entity_poly.type
_entity_poly.pdbx_seq_one_letter_code
_entity_poly.pdbx_strand_id
1 'polypeptide(L)'
;MQYRLRSRQTGFTLVEIAIVLVIIGLLLGGVLKGQELIENSRIKSIVNDMKAIQAAYNGYIDRYKALPGDETAATMTARGWTGTAGATVAGNGVLAINVNQTFNNGGDQSAFWRALRGSGLISGDPAAPATVLGLPTHGGGGLLGVTAGPAYGSAGPLICASGLTTKQAAGIDGLVDGAGAANNTGSLLGAQGAANPLAPVAVAPAVTAYNETTPNRWTVCMRL
;
A
#
# COMPACT_ATOMS: atom_id res chain seq x y z
N MET A 1 4.13 80.15 7.01
CA MET A 1 3.48 79.27 6.01
C MET A 1 4.41 78.09 5.73
N GLN A 2 4.07 76.90 6.21
CA GLN A 2 4.83 75.67 5.93
C GLN A 2 4.21 74.97 4.71
N TYR A 3 4.96 74.86 3.61
CA TYR A 3 4.54 74.11 2.44
C TYR A 3 4.81 72.62 2.69
N ARG A 4 3.77 71.83 3.01
CA ARG A 4 3.88 70.36 3.01
C ARG A 4 3.93 69.87 1.56
N LEU A 5 5.09 69.39 1.12
CA LEU A 5 5.24 68.67 -0.14
C LEU A 5 4.46 67.35 -0.06
N ARG A 6 3.39 67.25 -0.85
CA ARG A 6 2.59 66.04 -0.97
C ARG A 6 3.41 65.01 -1.74
N SER A 7 3.80 63.92 -1.09
CA SER A 7 4.42 62.77 -1.74
C SER A 7 3.47 62.25 -2.83
N ARG A 8 3.91 62.24 -4.09
CA ARG A 8 3.17 61.61 -5.19
C ARG A 8 3.32 60.10 -5.03
N GLN A 9 2.28 59.45 -4.52
CA GLN A 9 2.20 58.00 -4.50
C GLN A 9 2.11 57.51 -5.96
N THR A 10 3.18 56.90 -6.46
CA THR A 10 3.19 56.24 -7.77
C THR A 10 2.27 55.03 -7.68
N GLY A 11 1.08 55.13 -8.27
CA GLY A 11 0.17 53.99 -8.38
C GLY A 11 0.79 52.88 -9.23
N PHE A 12 0.56 51.63 -8.86
CA PHE A 12 0.95 50.48 -9.67
C PHE A 12 0.29 50.59 -11.05
N THR A 13 1.07 50.36 -12.11
CA THR A 13 0.54 50.34 -13.47
C THR A 13 -0.34 49.12 -13.67
N LEU A 14 -1.35 49.24 -14.53
CA LEU A 14 -2.22 48.12 -14.90
C LEU A 14 -1.40 46.94 -15.47
N VAL A 15 -0.31 47.26 -16.18
CA VAL A 15 0.62 46.28 -16.77
C VAL A 15 1.38 45.49 -15.70
N GLU A 16 1.84 46.14 -14.62
CA GLU A 16 2.53 45.45 -13.52
C GLU A 16 1.63 44.44 -12.83
N ILE A 17 0.37 44.80 -12.54
CA ILE A 17 -0.58 43.85 -11.94
C ILE A 17 -0.97 42.74 -12.93
N ALA A 18 -1.08 43.05 -14.23
CA ALA A 18 -1.40 42.05 -15.24
C ALA A 18 -0.35 40.94 -15.32
N ILE A 19 0.94 41.28 -15.29
CA ILE A 19 2.02 40.28 -15.33
C ILE A 19 2.03 39.42 -14.06
N VAL A 20 1.80 40.04 -12.90
CA VAL A 20 1.74 39.30 -11.62
C VAL A 20 0.61 38.28 -11.63
N LEU A 21 -0.59 38.65 -12.11
CA LEU A 21 -1.72 37.73 -12.20
C LEU A 21 -1.46 36.57 -13.17
N VAL A 22 -0.78 36.82 -14.28
CA VAL A 22 -0.38 35.75 -15.22
C VAL A 22 0.59 34.78 -14.57
N ILE A 23 1.63 35.28 -13.88
CA ILE A 23 2.60 34.42 -13.19
C ILE A 23 1.90 33.58 -12.11
N ILE A 24 1.04 34.18 -11.29
CA ILE A 24 0.28 33.44 -10.27
C ILE A 24 -0.61 32.38 -10.94
N GLY A 25 -1.30 32.71 -12.04
CA GLY A 25 -2.13 31.76 -12.79
C GLY A 25 -1.33 30.57 -13.31
N LEU A 26 -0.15 30.80 -13.87
CA LEU A 26 0.74 29.75 -14.37
C LEU A 26 1.29 28.88 -13.22
N LEU A 27 1.68 29.50 -12.11
CA LEU A 27 2.18 28.78 -10.94
C LEU A 27 1.09 27.91 -10.31
N LEU A 28 -0.13 28.44 -10.14
CA LEU A 28 -1.26 27.69 -9.61
C LEU A 28 -1.64 26.51 -10.53
N GLY A 29 -1.67 26.73 -11.84
CA GLY A 29 -1.90 25.66 -12.82
C GLY A 29 -0.82 24.57 -12.76
N GLY A 30 0.45 24.97 -12.63
CA GLY A 30 1.57 24.05 -12.48
C GLY A 30 1.51 23.22 -11.19
N VAL A 31 1.18 23.83 -10.06
CA VAL A 31 1.10 23.15 -8.75
C VAL A 31 -0.02 22.11 -8.73
N LEU A 32 -1.20 22.44 -9.26
CA LEU A 32 -2.33 21.50 -9.31
C LEU A 32 -1.97 20.24 -10.12
N LYS A 33 -1.31 20.41 -11.27
CA LYS A 33 -0.85 19.28 -12.07
C LYS A 33 0.28 18.50 -11.37
N GLY A 34 1.17 19.20 -10.67
CA GLY A 34 2.24 18.59 -9.88
C GLY A 34 1.71 17.69 -8.77
N GLN A 35 0.67 18.13 -8.06
CA GLN A 35 0.02 17.32 -7.02
C GLN A 35 -0.61 16.04 -7.58
N GLU A 36 -1.28 16.13 -8.75
CA GLU A 36 -1.85 14.97 -9.41
C GLU A 36 -0.78 13.96 -9.87
N LEU A 37 0.36 14.46 -10.38
CA LEU A 37 1.49 13.61 -10.75
C LEU A 37 2.03 12.85 -9.53
N ILE A 38 2.27 13.56 -8.41
CA ILE A 38 2.77 12.94 -7.18
C ILE A 38 1.83 11.83 -6.72
N GLU A 39 0.51 12.06 -6.76
CA GLU A 39 -0.47 11.06 -6.36
C GLU A 39 -0.44 9.83 -7.29
N ASN A 40 -0.35 10.04 -8.60
CA ASN A 40 -0.21 8.95 -9.57
C ASN A 40 1.10 8.16 -9.37
N SER A 41 2.19 8.82 -8.99
CA SER A 41 3.45 8.15 -8.65
C SER A 41 3.32 7.28 -7.39
N ARG A 42 2.58 7.74 -6.37
CA ARG A 42 2.27 6.93 -5.17
C ARG A 42 1.43 5.71 -5.51
N ILE A 43 0.39 5.87 -6.34
CA ILE A 43 -0.45 4.77 -6.80
C ILE A 43 0.42 3.70 -7.50
N LYS A 44 1.29 4.12 -8.42
CA LYS A 44 2.22 3.23 -9.11
C LYS A 44 3.22 2.57 -8.16
N SER A 45 3.76 3.29 -7.17
CA SER A 45 4.67 2.69 -6.20
C SER A 45 4.00 1.60 -5.38
N ILE A 46 2.75 1.80 -4.95
CA ILE A 46 1.99 0.79 -4.19
C ILE A 46 1.79 -0.48 -5.03
N VAL A 47 1.40 -0.34 -6.29
CA VAL A 47 1.27 -1.49 -7.21
C VAL A 47 2.60 -2.22 -7.38
N ASN A 48 3.69 -1.48 -7.53
CA ASN A 48 5.03 -2.05 -7.66
C ASN A 48 5.46 -2.78 -6.40
N ASP A 49 5.17 -2.25 -5.21
CA ASP A 49 5.47 -2.90 -3.93
C ASP A 49 4.71 -4.24 -3.81
N MET A 50 3.41 -4.25 -4.14
CA MET A 50 2.60 -5.48 -4.12
C MET A 50 3.10 -6.53 -5.12
N LYS A 51 3.44 -6.12 -6.35
CA LYS A 51 4.02 -7.00 -7.38
C LYS A 51 5.42 -7.50 -7.01
N ALA A 52 6.24 -6.67 -6.36
CA ALA A 52 7.55 -7.06 -5.89
C ALA A 52 7.45 -8.14 -4.80
N ILE A 53 6.48 -8.03 -3.89
CA ILE A 53 6.23 -9.05 -2.86
C ILE A 53 5.70 -10.34 -3.51
N GLN A 54 4.83 -10.24 -4.51
CA GLN A 54 4.39 -11.40 -5.31
C GLN A 54 5.58 -12.11 -5.98
N ALA A 55 6.48 -11.35 -6.62
CA ALA A 55 7.68 -11.92 -7.22
C ALA A 55 8.62 -12.55 -6.17
N ALA A 56 8.79 -11.91 -5.02
CA ALA A 56 9.58 -12.45 -3.91
C ALA A 56 8.99 -13.74 -3.33
N TYR A 57 7.66 -13.82 -3.21
CA TYR A 57 6.96 -15.02 -2.78
C TYR A 57 7.25 -16.20 -3.72
N ASN A 58 7.05 -16.00 -5.03
CA ASN A 58 7.30 -17.03 -6.04
C ASN A 58 8.79 -17.41 -6.11
N GLY A 59 9.70 -16.42 -6.05
CA GLY A 59 11.13 -16.66 -5.99
C GLY A 59 11.58 -17.43 -4.75
N TYR A 60 10.89 -17.26 -3.61
CA TYR A 60 11.15 -18.03 -2.40
C TYR A 60 10.80 -19.51 -2.61
N ILE A 61 9.62 -19.78 -3.17
CA ILE A 61 9.17 -21.14 -3.49
C ILE A 61 10.14 -21.80 -4.48
N ASP A 62 10.56 -21.06 -5.50
CA ASP A 62 11.51 -21.60 -6.49
C ASP A 62 12.85 -21.97 -5.87
N ARG A 63 13.35 -21.14 -4.95
CA ARG A 63 14.66 -21.32 -4.31
C ARG A 63 14.66 -22.37 -3.19
N TYR A 64 13.63 -22.39 -2.35
CA TYR A 64 13.60 -23.22 -1.14
C TYR A 64 12.62 -24.39 -1.19
N LYS A 65 11.79 -24.48 -2.24
CA LYS A 65 10.75 -25.51 -2.42
C LYS A 65 9.77 -25.60 -1.23
N ALA A 66 9.59 -24.48 -0.53
CA ALA A 66 8.72 -24.34 0.63
C ALA A 66 8.04 -22.96 0.57
N LEU A 67 6.89 -22.83 1.24
CA LEU A 67 6.22 -21.53 1.37
C LEU A 67 6.97 -20.64 2.37
N PRO A 68 7.17 -19.35 2.09
CA PRO A 68 7.78 -18.43 3.05
C PRO A 68 6.92 -18.34 4.30
N GLY A 69 7.50 -18.64 5.46
CA GLY A 69 6.79 -18.62 6.74
C GLY A 69 6.18 -19.96 7.17
N ASP A 70 6.13 -20.98 6.30
CA ASP A 70 5.69 -22.35 6.62
C ASP A 70 6.86 -23.23 7.13
N GLU A 71 8.03 -22.65 7.37
CA GLU A 71 9.21 -23.40 7.79
C GLU A 71 9.44 -23.32 9.29
N THR A 72 10.15 -24.30 9.84
CA THR A 72 10.53 -24.25 11.26
C THR A 72 11.56 -23.15 11.50
N ALA A 73 11.57 -22.58 12.71
CA ALA A 73 12.62 -21.65 13.11
C ALA A 73 14.01 -22.29 13.02
N ALA A 74 14.15 -23.59 13.31
CA ALA A 74 15.41 -24.31 13.17
C ALA A 74 15.92 -24.32 11.72
N THR A 75 15.03 -24.50 10.74
CA THR A 75 15.40 -24.44 9.31
C THR A 75 15.93 -23.06 8.92
N MET A 76 15.29 -21.99 9.40
CA MET A 76 15.76 -20.63 9.14
C MET A 76 17.12 -20.36 9.84
N THR A 77 17.32 -20.90 11.04
CA THR A 77 18.58 -20.75 11.78
C THR A 77 19.72 -21.49 11.09
N ALA A 78 19.44 -22.67 10.54
CA ALA A 78 20.42 -23.45 9.76
C ALA A 78 20.88 -22.71 8.49
N ARG A 79 20.08 -21.76 7.98
CA ARG A 79 20.46 -20.86 6.87
C ARG A 79 21.26 -19.64 7.33
N GLY A 80 21.51 -19.49 8.63
CA GLY A 80 22.24 -18.36 9.21
C GLY A 80 21.42 -17.07 9.29
N TRP A 81 20.09 -17.15 9.21
CA TRP A 81 19.24 -15.96 9.27
C TRP A 81 19.06 -15.49 10.71
N THR A 82 19.26 -14.19 10.94
CA THR A 82 19.01 -13.56 12.23
C THR A 82 17.53 -13.36 12.44
N GLY A 83 17.06 -13.61 13.66
CA GLY A 83 15.66 -13.38 13.97
C GLY A 83 14.75 -14.38 13.25
N THR A 84 14.83 -15.65 13.63
CA THR A 84 13.99 -16.69 13.05
C THR A 84 12.64 -16.75 13.74
N ALA A 85 11.55 -16.76 12.98
CA ALA A 85 10.23 -17.17 13.46
C ALA A 85 9.79 -18.36 12.61
N GLY A 86 9.40 -19.45 13.27
CA GLY A 86 8.84 -20.60 12.56
C GLY A 86 7.32 -20.47 12.42
N ALA A 87 6.75 -21.22 11.49
CA ALA A 87 5.31 -21.45 11.45
C ALA A 87 4.82 -22.12 12.74
N THR A 88 3.56 -21.86 13.08
CA THR A 88 2.85 -22.51 14.17
C THR A 88 2.75 -24.02 13.93
N VAL A 89 2.50 -24.41 12.67
CA VAL A 89 2.54 -25.79 12.19
C VAL A 89 3.34 -25.79 10.89
N ALA A 90 4.63 -26.12 10.97
CA ALA A 90 5.54 -26.03 9.84
C ALA A 90 5.46 -27.24 8.89
N GLY A 91 5.66 -26.98 7.60
CA GLY A 91 5.85 -27.98 6.55
C GLY A 91 4.55 -28.63 6.08
N ASN A 92 3.40 -27.99 6.33
CA ASN A 92 2.10 -28.50 5.93
C ASN A 92 1.59 -27.87 4.61
N GLY A 93 2.35 -26.94 4.02
CA GLY A 93 1.97 -26.22 2.81
C GLY A 93 0.87 -25.17 3.02
N VAL A 94 0.63 -24.74 4.27
CA VAL A 94 -0.45 -23.83 4.64
C VAL A 94 0.08 -22.76 5.60
N LEU A 95 -0.06 -21.50 5.20
CA LEU A 95 0.22 -20.38 6.09
C LEU A 95 -0.97 -20.17 7.04
N ALA A 96 -0.76 -20.28 8.35
CA ALA A 96 -1.80 -20.04 9.35
C ALA A 96 -1.97 -18.55 9.63
N ILE A 97 -2.54 -17.82 8.66
CA ILE A 97 -2.80 -16.38 8.74
C ILE A 97 -4.28 -16.10 8.48
N ASN A 98 -5.03 -15.80 9.53
CA ASN A 98 -6.43 -15.42 9.43
C ASN A 98 -6.58 -13.99 8.86
N VAL A 99 -7.75 -13.70 8.28
CA VAL A 99 -8.02 -12.38 7.69
C VAL A 99 -7.93 -11.22 8.68
N ASN A 100 -8.26 -11.45 9.96
CA ASN A 100 -8.09 -10.46 11.03
C ASN A 100 -6.62 -10.23 11.44
N GLN A 101 -5.70 -11.10 11.02
CA GLN A 101 -4.27 -10.99 11.31
C GLN A 101 -3.49 -10.23 10.23
N THR A 102 -4.14 -9.93 9.10
CA THR A 102 -3.52 -9.30 7.92
C THR A 102 -2.70 -8.05 8.27
N PHE A 103 -3.16 -7.22 9.20
CA PHE A 103 -2.49 -5.96 9.57
C PHE A 103 -2.00 -5.89 11.02
N ASN A 104 -1.77 -7.04 11.67
CA ASN A 104 -1.21 -7.10 13.03
C ASN A 104 0.02 -7.98 13.17
N ASN A 105 0.52 -8.57 12.07
CA ASN A 105 1.64 -9.50 12.04
C ASN A 105 1.42 -10.81 12.81
N GLY A 106 0.17 -11.18 13.04
CA GLY A 106 -0.20 -12.38 13.78
C GLY A 106 -0.02 -13.66 12.98
N GLY A 107 0.02 -14.78 13.70
CA GLY A 107 0.19 -16.11 13.10
C GLY A 107 1.52 -16.22 12.37
N ASP A 108 1.50 -16.94 11.25
CA ASP A 108 2.71 -17.22 10.47
C ASP A 108 3.17 -16.02 9.61
N GLN A 109 2.47 -14.88 9.67
CA GLN A 109 2.80 -13.69 8.89
C GLN A 109 4.18 -13.12 9.29
N SER A 110 4.52 -13.15 10.57
CA SER A 110 5.82 -12.70 11.05
C SER A 110 6.95 -13.58 10.50
N ALA A 111 6.74 -14.90 10.46
CA ALA A 111 7.65 -15.86 9.83
C ALA A 111 7.77 -15.62 8.33
N PHE A 112 6.66 -15.34 7.63
CA PHE A 112 6.62 -14.99 6.21
C PHE A 112 7.53 -13.79 5.90
N TRP A 113 7.35 -12.67 6.61
CA TRP A 113 8.15 -11.46 6.34
C TRP A 113 9.62 -11.65 6.67
N ARG A 114 9.93 -12.36 7.76
CA ARG A 114 11.32 -12.62 8.17
C ARG A 114 12.02 -13.57 7.21
N ALA A 115 11.31 -14.57 6.68
CA ALA A 115 11.82 -15.46 5.64
C ALA A 115 12.17 -14.71 4.35
N LEU A 116 11.30 -13.81 3.88
CA LEU A 116 11.57 -13.00 2.70
C LEU A 116 12.75 -12.03 2.89
N ARG A 117 12.88 -11.43 4.09
CA ARG A 117 14.02 -10.54 4.42
C ARG A 117 15.32 -11.31 4.61
N GLY A 118 15.29 -12.41 5.37
CA GLY A 118 16.45 -13.27 5.61
C GLY A 118 17.01 -13.90 4.32
N SER A 119 16.13 -14.24 3.37
CA SER A 119 16.54 -14.74 2.05
C SER A 119 17.11 -13.67 1.11
N GLY A 120 16.97 -12.39 1.46
CA GLY A 120 17.41 -11.25 0.65
C GLY A 120 16.49 -10.96 -0.55
N LEU A 121 15.28 -11.53 -0.60
CA LEU A 121 14.32 -11.30 -1.68
C LEU A 121 13.58 -9.97 -1.53
N ILE A 122 13.45 -9.49 -0.29
CA ILE A 122 12.98 -8.14 0.01
C ILE A 122 13.93 -7.46 1.00
N SER A 123 14.00 -6.13 0.95
CA SER A 123 14.73 -5.35 1.94
C SER A 123 13.97 -5.23 3.26
N GLY A 124 14.68 -5.11 4.37
CA GLY A 124 14.13 -4.81 5.69
C GLY A 124 14.86 -5.54 6.80
N ASP A 125 14.51 -5.22 8.04
CA ASP A 125 15.08 -5.89 9.21
C ASP A 125 14.55 -7.33 9.33
N PRO A 126 15.41 -8.37 9.22
CA PRO A 126 15.00 -9.76 9.44
C PRO A 126 14.65 -10.05 10.92
N ALA A 127 15.07 -9.18 11.85
CA ALA A 127 14.71 -9.26 13.26
C ALA A 127 13.47 -8.43 13.63
N ALA A 128 12.76 -7.87 12.65
CA ALA A 128 11.58 -7.04 12.89
C ALA A 128 10.56 -7.73 13.81
N PRO A 129 9.90 -6.98 14.71
CA PRO A 129 9.02 -7.55 15.72
C PRO A 129 7.77 -8.19 15.11
N ALA A 130 7.23 -9.22 15.76
CA ALA A 130 5.95 -9.87 15.42
C ALA A 130 4.74 -9.00 15.83
N THR A 131 4.79 -7.72 15.49
CA THR A 131 3.74 -6.72 15.72
C THR A 131 3.55 -5.89 14.46
N VAL A 132 2.61 -4.93 14.49
CA VAL A 132 2.37 -3.96 13.40
C VAL A 132 3.65 -3.31 12.89
N LEU A 133 4.62 -3.05 13.76
CA LEU A 133 5.91 -2.42 13.39
C LEU A 133 6.79 -3.30 12.49
N GLY A 134 6.51 -4.61 12.43
CA GLY A 134 7.22 -5.53 11.56
C GLY A 134 6.64 -5.64 10.14
N LEU A 135 5.50 -5.00 9.85
CA LEU A 135 4.91 -4.99 8.52
C LEU A 135 5.58 -3.94 7.62
N PRO A 136 5.75 -4.23 6.32
CA PRO A 136 6.10 -3.20 5.36
C PRO A 136 5.00 -2.13 5.25
N THR A 137 5.41 -0.89 5.01
CA THR A 137 4.51 0.23 4.67
C THR A 137 4.64 0.58 3.20
N HIS A 138 3.58 1.07 2.58
CA HIS A 138 3.62 1.54 1.19
C HIS A 138 3.58 3.08 1.10
N GLY A 139 3.91 3.63 -0.08
CA GLY A 139 4.00 5.08 -0.33
C GLY A 139 2.70 5.90 -0.12
N GLY A 140 1.58 5.24 0.18
CA GLY A 140 0.31 5.85 0.58
C GLY A 140 0.16 6.06 2.10
N GLY A 141 1.12 5.60 2.90
CA GLY A 141 1.09 5.71 4.37
C GLY A 141 0.34 4.60 5.10
N GLY A 142 -0.07 3.55 4.38
CA GLY A 142 -0.72 2.37 4.95
C GLY A 142 0.22 1.16 5.05
N LEU A 143 -0.34 0.04 5.51
CA LEU A 143 0.39 -1.21 5.73
C LEU A 143 0.17 -2.18 4.58
N LEU A 144 1.23 -2.94 4.26
CA LEU A 144 1.17 -4.13 3.41
C LEU A 144 1.17 -5.37 4.30
N GLY A 145 0.16 -6.23 4.11
CA GLY A 145 -0.07 -7.42 4.92
C GLY A 145 -0.44 -8.62 4.07
N VAL A 146 -0.06 -9.82 4.50
CA VAL A 146 -0.40 -11.06 3.79
C VAL A 146 -1.47 -11.82 4.56
N THR A 147 -2.40 -12.42 3.84
CA THR A 147 -3.41 -13.31 4.43
C THR A 147 -3.46 -14.60 3.65
N ALA A 148 -3.74 -15.71 4.33
CA ALA A 148 -3.85 -17.03 3.72
C ALA A 148 -5.21 -17.68 3.95
N GLY A 149 -5.99 -17.16 4.91
CA GLY A 149 -7.42 -17.40 4.97
C GLY A 149 -8.14 -16.84 3.74
N PRO A 150 -9.35 -17.34 3.42
CA PRO A 150 -10.12 -16.80 2.32
C PRO A 150 -10.32 -15.30 2.57
N ALA A 151 -10.00 -14.45 1.60
CA ALA A 151 -10.18 -13.01 1.70
C ALA A 151 -10.94 -12.51 0.47
N TYR A 152 -12.00 -11.77 0.73
CA TYR A 152 -12.92 -11.26 -0.28
C TYR A 152 -13.44 -12.36 -1.24
N GLY A 153 -13.68 -13.56 -0.71
CA GLY A 153 -14.16 -14.71 -1.47
C GLY A 153 -13.08 -15.43 -2.31
N SER A 154 -11.83 -14.97 -2.28
CA SER A 154 -10.70 -15.62 -2.93
C SER A 154 -9.97 -16.55 -1.97
N ALA A 155 -9.55 -17.71 -2.47
CA ALA A 155 -8.77 -18.69 -1.73
C ALA A 155 -7.27 -18.59 -2.06
N GLY A 156 -6.45 -18.99 -1.09
CA GLY A 156 -4.98 -18.96 -1.20
C GLY A 156 -4.36 -17.70 -0.61
N PRO A 157 -3.03 -17.57 -0.68
CA PRO A 157 -2.33 -16.42 -0.12
C PRO A 157 -2.57 -15.17 -0.96
N LEU A 158 -2.92 -14.07 -0.29
CA LEU A 158 -3.11 -12.74 -0.87
C LEU A 158 -2.21 -11.72 -0.18
N ILE A 159 -1.73 -10.76 -0.96
CA ILE A 159 -1.12 -9.52 -0.47
C ILE A 159 -2.15 -8.41 -0.47
N CYS A 160 -2.30 -7.73 0.67
CA CYS A 160 -3.27 -6.69 0.89
C CYS A 160 -2.60 -5.37 1.27
N ALA A 161 -3.08 -4.26 0.70
CA ALA A 161 -2.71 -2.90 1.05
C ALA A 161 -3.89 -2.21 1.76
N SER A 162 -3.62 -1.57 2.90
CA SER A 162 -4.62 -0.90 3.74
C SER A 162 -4.53 0.63 3.70
N GLY A 163 -5.56 1.30 4.20
CA GLY A 163 -5.52 2.76 4.44
C GLY A 163 -5.58 3.61 3.16
N LEU A 164 -5.92 3.00 2.04
CA LEU A 164 -5.98 3.66 0.74
C LEU A 164 -7.14 4.66 0.70
N THR A 165 -6.92 5.80 0.07
CA THR A 165 -8.01 6.69 -0.32
C THR A 165 -8.82 6.06 -1.45
N THR A 166 -10.07 6.49 -1.65
CA THR A 166 -10.87 6.04 -2.80
C THR A 166 -10.16 6.26 -4.13
N LYS A 167 -9.49 7.42 -4.30
CA LYS A 167 -8.71 7.73 -5.49
C LYS A 167 -7.55 6.74 -5.69
N GLN A 168 -6.85 6.39 -4.62
CA GLN A 168 -5.76 5.42 -4.67
C GLN A 168 -6.26 4.03 -5.02
N ALA A 169 -7.33 3.58 -4.38
CA ALA A 169 -7.92 2.26 -4.65
C ALA A 169 -8.40 2.16 -6.10
N ALA A 170 -9.12 3.16 -6.61
CA ALA A 170 -9.56 3.22 -8.01
C ALA A 170 -8.37 3.25 -9.00
N GLY A 171 -7.31 3.98 -8.67
CA GLY A 171 -6.11 4.02 -9.50
C GLY A 171 -5.31 2.71 -9.49
N ILE A 172 -5.25 2.01 -8.35
CA ILE A 172 -4.62 0.68 -8.22
C ILE A 172 -5.42 -0.34 -9.06
N ASP A 173 -6.75 -0.34 -8.92
CA ASP A 173 -7.66 -1.18 -9.71
C ASP A 173 -7.47 -0.96 -11.20
N GLY A 174 -7.48 0.30 -11.65
CA GLY A 174 -7.23 0.64 -13.05
C GLY A 174 -5.86 0.20 -13.60
N LEU A 175 -4.83 0.10 -12.74
CA LEU A 175 -3.49 -0.38 -13.13
C LEU A 175 -3.35 -1.90 -13.07
N VAL A 176 -4.17 -2.60 -12.28
CA VAL A 176 -4.11 -4.05 -12.08
C VAL A 176 -5.09 -4.77 -13.01
N ASP A 177 -6.36 -4.35 -13.02
CA ASP A 177 -7.45 -4.99 -13.77
C ASP A 177 -7.83 -4.24 -15.06
N GLY A 178 -7.34 -3.00 -15.23
CA GLY A 178 -7.56 -2.18 -16.42
C GLY A 178 -8.65 -1.12 -16.23
N ALA A 179 -8.75 -0.19 -17.18
CA ALA A 179 -9.67 0.94 -17.06
C ALA A 179 -11.15 0.51 -17.08
N GLY A 180 -11.93 0.98 -16.11
CA GLY A 180 -13.39 0.81 -16.08
C GLY A 180 -13.91 -0.39 -15.28
N ALA A 181 -13.03 -1.15 -14.62
CA ALA A 181 -13.42 -2.16 -13.66
C ALA A 181 -14.10 -1.50 -12.44
N ALA A 182 -15.29 -1.98 -12.07
CA ALA A 182 -15.79 -1.74 -10.72
C ALA A 182 -14.94 -2.56 -9.72
N ASN A 183 -14.92 -2.18 -8.45
CA ASN A 183 -14.18 -2.98 -7.47
C ASN A 183 -14.61 -4.47 -7.51
N ASN A 184 -13.67 -5.37 -7.25
CA ASN A 184 -13.90 -6.82 -7.32
C ASN A 184 -14.31 -7.35 -8.71
N THR A 185 -14.11 -6.58 -9.79
CA THR A 185 -14.28 -7.08 -11.16
C THR A 185 -12.93 -7.41 -11.78
N GLY A 186 -12.25 -8.43 -11.23
CA GLY A 186 -10.96 -8.86 -11.75
C GLY A 186 -10.09 -9.58 -10.72
N SER A 187 -8.78 -9.36 -10.83
CA SER A 187 -7.76 -9.96 -9.97
C SER A 187 -7.51 -9.17 -8.69
N LEU A 188 -7.91 -7.89 -8.66
CA LEU A 188 -7.88 -7.04 -7.48
C LEU A 188 -9.25 -7.08 -6.79
N LEU A 189 -9.22 -7.41 -5.50
CA LEU A 189 -10.40 -7.48 -4.66
C LEU A 189 -10.28 -6.41 -3.57
N GLY A 190 -11.37 -5.77 -3.19
CA GLY A 190 -11.32 -4.70 -2.20
C GLY A 190 -12.64 -4.40 -1.52
N ALA A 191 -12.51 -3.90 -0.29
CA ALA A 191 -13.61 -3.38 0.52
C ALA A 191 -13.23 -2.04 1.12
N GLN A 192 -14.26 -1.25 1.48
CA GLN A 192 -14.11 0.00 2.21
C GLN A 192 -14.78 -0.07 3.58
N GLY A 193 -14.30 0.76 4.52
CA GLY A 193 -14.88 0.88 5.84
C GLY A 193 -14.28 2.04 6.63
N ALA A 194 -14.84 2.30 7.81
CA ALA A 194 -14.38 3.37 8.69
C ALA A 194 -13.08 3.00 9.45
N ALA A 195 -12.77 1.71 9.58
CA ALA A 195 -11.55 1.23 10.21
C ALA A 195 -10.30 1.53 9.35
N ASN A 196 -9.20 1.90 10.00
CA ASN A 196 -7.91 2.11 9.34
C ASN A 196 -6.77 1.64 10.27
N PRO A 197 -6.14 0.48 10.03
CA PRO A 197 -6.31 -0.40 8.87
C PRO A 197 -7.63 -1.19 8.92
N LEU A 198 -8.29 -1.36 7.77
CA LEU A 198 -9.44 -2.24 7.61
C LEU A 198 -8.96 -3.65 7.29
N ALA A 199 -9.16 -4.61 8.19
CA ALA A 199 -8.85 -6.01 7.91
C ALA A 199 -9.78 -6.58 6.80
N PRO A 200 -9.27 -7.45 5.90
CA PRO A 200 -10.13 -8.14 4.95
C PRO A 200 -11.12 -9.06 5.68
N VAL A 201 -12.18 -9.42 4.96
CA VAL A 201 -13.22 -10.36 5.43
C VAL A 201 -13.26 -11.57 4.51
N ALA A 202 -13.74 -12.71 5.02
CA ALA A 202 -13.74 -13.95 4.25
C ALA A 202 -14.68 -13.93 3.05
N VAL A 203 -15.84 -13.30 3.21
CA VAL A 203 -16.88 -13.24 2.18
C VAL A 203 -16.53 -12.18 1.14
N ALA A 204 -16.81 -12.46 -0.13
CA ALA A 204 -16.71 -11.46 -1.20
C ALA A 204 -17.60 -10.25 -0.87
N PRO A 205 -17.04 -9.04 -0.77
CA PRO A 205 -17.84 -7.85 -0.54
C PRO A 205 -18.66 -7.53 -1.80
N ALA A 206 -19.80 -6.88 -1.62
CA ALA A 206 -20.61 -6.43 -2.75
C ALA A 206 -19.82 -5.45 -3.62
N VAL A 207 -20.05 -5.52 -4.94
CA VAL A 207 -19.53 -4.52 -5.88
C VAL A 207 -20.06 -3.15 -5.45
N THR A 208 -19.13 -2.24 -5.19
CA THR A 208 -19.31 -0.90 -4.63
C THR A 208 -18.50 0.08 -5.46
N ALA A 209 -19.16 1.08 -6.04
CA ALA A 209 -18.47 2.12 -6.81
C ALA A 209 -17.46 2.89 -5.94
N TYR A 210 -16.34 3.28 -6.56
CA TYR A 210 -15.37 4.19 -5.95
C TYR A 210 -15.99 5.57 -5.78
N ASN A 211 -16.48 5.86 -4.57
CA ASN A 211 -17.10 7.13 -4.21
C ASN A 211 -16.15 7.98 -3.36
N GLU A 212 -15.67 9.11 -3.89
CA GLU A 212 -14.74 10.02 -3.19
C GLU A 212 -15.42 10.89 -2.12
N THR A 213 -16.75 10.88 -2.04
CA THR A 213 -17.50 11.65 -1.03
C THR A 213 -17.59 10.95 0.32
N THR A 214 -17.23 9.66 0.40
CA THR A 214 -17.21 8.92 1.67
C THR A 214 -15.85 9.06 2.36
N PRO A 215 -15.81 9.21 3.70
CA PRO A 215 -14.55 9.30 4.46
C PRO A 215 -13.87 7.94 4.68
N ASN A 216 -14.42 6.87 4.11
CA ASN A 216 -13.96 5.51 4.33
C ASN A 216 -12.59 5.27 3.70
N ARG A 217 -11.83 4.36 4.31
CA ARG A 217 -10.57 3.86 3.77
C ARG A 217 -10.78 2.51 3.10
N TRP A 218 -9.99 2.28 2.07
CA TRP A 218 -10.01 1.05 1.30
C TRP A 218 -8.88 0.12 1.72
N THR A 219 -9.19 -1.16 1.71
CA THR A 219 -8.22 -2.24 1.69
C THR A 219 -8.42 -3.01 0.38
N VAL A 220 -7.35 -3.18 -0.37
CA VAL A 220 -7.34 -3.96 -1.61
C VAL A 220 -6.36 -5.11 -1.48
N CYS A 221 -6.69 -6.26 -2.05
CA CYS A 221 -5.93 -7.48 -2.01
C CYS A 221 -5.79 -8.06 -3.42
N MET A 222 -4.63 -8.62 -3.72
CA MET A 222 -4.39 -9.40 -4.93
C MET A 222 -3.69 -10.72 -4.56
N ARG A 223 -3.77 -11.70 -5.46
CA ARG A 223 -3.21 -13.04 -5.21
C ARG A 223 -1.68 -13.02 -5.23
N LEU A 224 -1.03 -13.82 -4.39
CA LEU A 224 0.42 -14.07 -4.41
C LEU A 224 0.81 -15.18 -5.41
#